data_AF-A0A6V7STP8-F1
#
_entry.id   AF-A0A6V7STP8-F1
#
_cell.length_a   1.000
_cell.length_b   1.000
_cell.length_c   1.000
_cell.angle_alpha   90.00
_cell.angle_beta   90.00
_cell.angle_gamma   90.00
#
_symmetry.space_group_name_H-M   'P 1'
#
loop_
_entity.id
_entity.type
_entity.pdbx_description
1 polymer ?
#
loop_
_entity_poly.entity_id
_entity_poly.type
_entity_poly.pdbx_seq_one_letter_code
_entity_poly.pdbx_strand_id
1 'polypeptide(L)'
;MSSTIIENKENLLKGIGEKETLRAFLEMIMNESTYANFKVTVKDNREFFGSLKYLDKNYLFLMSCEEHYKGSPTHGSQAYKRDCSDALIPLSLIKSIEIEKNFFNNCYEEFTKNIT
;
A
#
# COMPACT_ATOMS: atom_id res chain seq x y z
N MET A 1 21.36 3.42 -11.45
CA MET A 1 21.22 2.03 -11.01
C MET A 1 19.74 1.67 -11.09
N SER A 2 19.41 0.60 -11.81
CA SER A 2 18.04 0.23 -12.17
C SER A 2 17.27 -0.23 -10.95
N SER A 3 16.14 0.41 -10.67
CA SER A 3 15.18 0.02 -9.63
C SER A 3 14.57 -1.33 -9.99
N THR A 4 14.78 -2.33 -9.14
CA THR A 4 14.17 -3.65 -9.30
C THR A 4 12.68 -3.51 -9.00
N ILE A 5 11.92 -3.35 -10.09
CA ILE A 5 10.46 -3.41 -10.11
C ILE A 5 10.07 -4.76 -9.52
N ILE A 6 9.20 -4.75 -8.52
CA ILE A 6 8.72 -5.92 -7.79
C ILE A 6 8.11 -6.91 -8.80
N GLU A 7 8.91 -7.89 -9.24
CA GLU A 7 8.57 -8.81 -10.33
C GLU A 7 7.89 -10.11 -9.86
N ASN A 8 7.75 -10.33 -8.55
CA ASN A 8 7.25 -11.62 -8.05
C ASN A 8 5.86 -11.53 -7.40
N LYS A 9 4.81 -11.85 -8.17
CA LYS A 9 3.41 -11.90 -7.71
C LYS A 9 3.19 -12.90 -6.57
N GLU A 10 4.09 -13.86 -6.36
CA GLU A 10 4.04 -14.84 -5.27
C GLU A 10 4.40 -14.25 -3.89
N ASN A 11 4.93 -13.03 -3.86
CA ASN A 11 5.35 -12.31 -2.66
C ASN A 11 4.33 -11.27 -2.16
N LEU A 12 3.06 -11.41 -2.53
CA LEU A 12 1.99 -10.48 -2.15
C LEU A 12 0.92 -11.23 -1.35
N LEU A 13 0.71 -10.83 -0.10
CA LEU A 13 -0.38 -11.33 0.73
C LEU A 13 -1.65 -10.54 0.42
N LYS A 14 -2.69 -11.22 -0.07
CA LYS A 14 -4.03 -10.65 -0.29
C LYS A 14 -4.95 -11.15 0.82
N GLY A 15 -5.20 -10.32 1.82
CA GLY A 15 -6.17 -10.62 2.87
C GLY A 15 -7.57 -10.19 2.49
N ILE A 16 -8.56 -11.09 2.67
CA ILE A 16 -9.97 -10.71 2.83
C ILE A 16 -10.26 -10.89 4.32
N GLY A 17 -10.49 -9.80 5.04
CA GLY A 17 -10.74 -9.81 6.48
C GLY A 17 -11.74 -8.74 6.90
N GLU A 18 -12.32 -8.86 8.09
CA GLU A 18 -13.22 -7.85 8.63
C GLU A 18 -12.51 -6.48 8.74
N LYS A 19 -13.25 -5.41 8.43
CA LYS A 19 -12.72 -4.04 8.29
C LYS A 19 -12.01 -3.55 9.56
N GLU A 20 -12.49 -3.99 10.73
CA GLU A 20 -11.91 -3.62 12.03
C GLU A 20 -10.57 -4.32 12.28
N THR A 21 -10.45 -5.61 11.95
CA THR A 21 -9.20 -6.38 12.06
C THR A 21 -8.14 -5.86 11.08
N LEU A 22 -8.53 -5.54 9.84
CA LEU A 22 -7.64 -4.92 8.87
C LEU A 22 -7.13 -3.56 9.36
N ARG A 23 -8.01 -2.77 9.98
CA ARG A 23 -7.66 -1.47 10.52
C ARG A 23 -6.66 -1.57 11.68
N ALA A 24 -6.96 -2.40 12.68
CA ALA A 24 -6.05 -2.63 13.80
C ALA A 24 -4.68 -3.11 13.30
N PHE A 25 -4.66 -4.00 12.30
CA PHE A 25 -3.42 -4.49 11.71
C PHE A 25 -2.63 -3.43 10.94
N LEU A 26 -3.29 -2.57 10.17
CA LEU A 26 -2.63 -1.45 9.49
C LEU A 26 -2.12 -0.39 10.48
N GLU A 27 -2.88 -0.09 11.54
CA GLU A 27 -2.45 0.78 12.64
C GLU A 27 -1.23 0.18 13.38
N MET A 28 -1.19 -1.15 13.56
CA MET A 28 -0.04 -1.85 14.13
C MET A 28 1.19 -1.81 13.24
N ILE A 29 1.05 -2.11 11.94
CA ILE A 29 2.16 -1.99 10.99
C ILE A 29 2.74 -0.58 11.03
N MET A 30 1.91 0.46 11.10
CA MET A 30 2.38 1.83 11.17
C MET A 30 3.20 2.17 12.41
N ASN A 31 2.86 1.60 13.57
CA ASN A 31 3.58 1.89 14.80
C ASN A 31 4.99 1.26 14.81
N GLU A 32 5.19 0.17 14.09
CA GLU A 32 6.49 -0.53 14.00
C GLU A 32 7.28 -0.17 12.73
N SER A 33 6.62 0.30 11.66
CA SER A 33 7.26 0.54 10.37
C SER A 33 7.74 1.98 10.25
N THR A 34 9.06 2.19 10.22
CA THR A 34 9.60 3.52 9.92
C THR A 34 9.57 3.83 8.40
N TYR A 35 9.57 2.81 7.52
CA TYR A 35 9.72 2.98 6.06
C TYR A 35 9.17 1.82 5.21
N ALA A 36 7.99 1.27 5.53
CA ALA A 36 7.41 0.22 4.70
C ALA A 36 6.81 0.78 3.40
N ASN A 37 7.18 0.20 2.26
CA ASN A 37 6.63 0.56 0.96
C ASN A 37 5.32 -0.20 0.70
N PHE A 38 4.28 0.54 0.37
CA PHE A 38 2.95 0.05 0.06
C PHE A 38 2.63 0.31 -1.40
N LYS A 39 1.85 -0.59 -1.97
CA LYS A 39 1.13 -0.37 -3.23
C LYS A 39 -0.36 -0.23 -2.91
N VAL A 40 -0.91 0.95 -3.15
CA VAL A 40 -2.32 1.26 -2.97
C VAL A 40 -2.99 1.36 -4.34
N THR A 41 -3.97 0.51 -4.59
CA THR A 41 -4.79 0.59 -5.81
C THR A 41 -6.11 1.25 -5.47
N VAL A 42 -6.50 2.29 -6.21
CA VAL A 42 -7.79 2.99 -6.04
C VAL A 42 -8.81 2.54 -7.09
N LYS A 43 -10.09 2.87 -6.86
CA LYS A 43 -11.24 2.40 -7.67
C LYS A 43 -11.16 2.73 -9.16
N ASP A 44 -10.51 3.83 -9.53
CA ASP A 44 -10.30 4.22 -10.93
C ASP A 44 -9.08 3.53 -11.57
N ASN A 45 -8.48 2.55 -10.90
CA ASN A 45 -7.32 1.75 -11.31
C ASN A 45 -5.98 2.49 -11.35
N ARG A 46 -5.87 3.64 -10.67
CA ARG A 46 -4.56 4.21 -10.35
C ARG A 46 -3.89 3.40 -9.25
N GLU A 47 -2.58 3.21 -9.38
CA GLU A 47 -1.73 2.50 -8.43
C GLU A 47 -0.74 3.51 -7.84
N PHE A 48 -0.68 3.60 -6.52
CA PHE A 48 0.22 4.49 -5.78
C PHE A 48 1.25 3.64 -5.06
N PHE A 49 2.53 3.90 -5.28
CA PHE A 49 3.64 3.21 -4.64
C PHE A 49 4.36 4.19 -3.74
N GLY A 50 4.44 3.94 -2.43
CA GLY A 50 5.11 4.88 -1.53
C GLY A 50 5.21 4.35 -0.10
N SER A 51 5.92 5.08 0.75
CA SER A 51 6.10 4.69 2.14
C SER A 51 4.93 5.17 3.01
N LEU A 52 4.30 4.29 3.79
CA LEU A 52 3.20 4.68 4.66
C LEU A 52 3.70 5.54 5.81
N LYS A 53 3.14 6.74 5.93
CA LYS A 53 3.50 7.69 6.99
C LYS A 53 2.35 7.93 7.97
N TYR A 54 1.11 7.87 7.50
CA TYR A 54 -0.06 8.11 8.34
C TYR A 54 -1.30 7.35 7.83
N LEU A 55 -2.18 6.95 8.75
CA LEU A 55 -3.48 6.34 8.50
C LEU A 55 -4.41 6.82 9.61
N ASP A 56 -5.63 7.19 9.23
CA ASP A 56 -6.71 7.40 10.17
C ASP A 56 -8.00 6.71 9.70
N LYS A 57 -9.12 7.06 10.34
CA LYS A 57 -10.44 6.51 10.01
C LYS A 57 -10.90 6.79 8.57
N ASN A 58 -10.30 7.76 7.88
CA ASN A 58 -10.76 8.31 6.62
C ASN A 58 -9.69 8.30 5.51
N TYR A 59 -8.41 8.39 5.86
CA TYR A 59 -7.31 8.65 4.94
C TYR A 59 -6.09 7.77 5.21
N LEU A 60 -5.34 7.52 4.15
CA LEU A 60 -4.02 6.91 4.13
C LEU A 60 -3.05 7.89 3.48
N PHE A 61 -1.90 8.13 4.10
CA PHE A 61 -0.89 9.07 3.63
C PHE A 61 0.42 8.34 3.29
N LEU A 62 0.85 8.47 2.04
CA LEU A 62 2.11 7.96 1.54
C LEU A 62 3.10 9.10 1.30
N MET A 63 4.36 8.88 1.63
CA MET A 63 5.49 9.73 1.25
C MET A 63 6.34 9.04 0.17
N SER A 64 7.17 9.82 -0.52
CA SER A 64 8.02 9.36 -1.63
C SER A 64 7.22 8.55 -2.65
N CYS A 65 6.06 9.08 -3.03
CA CYS A 65 5.04 8.36 -3.75
C CYS A 65 5.14 8.52 -5.27
N GLU A 66 4.93 7.41 -5.97
CA GLU A 66 4.85 7.33 -7.42
C GLU A 66 3.46 6.83 -7.83
N GLU A 67 2.78 7.60 -8.68
CA GLU A 67 1.45 7.27 -9.20
C GLU A 67 1.57 6.69 -10.61
N HIS A 68 0.95 5.53 -10.79
CA HIS A 68 0.91 4.78 -12.04
C HIS A 68 -0.53 4.66 -12.48
N TYR A 69 -0.77 4.90 -13.76
CA TYR A 69 -2.06 4.67 -14.37
C TYR A 69 -1.86 3.96 -15.70
N LYS A 70 -2.51 2.81 -15.88
CA LYS A 70 -2.35 1.99 -17.10
C LYS A 70 -3.18 2.50 -18.28
N GLY A 71 -3.93 3.59 -18.10
CA GLY A 71 -4.84 4.09 -19.11
C GLY A 71 -6.12 3.26 -19.20
N SER A 72 -7.10 3.79 -19.91
CA SER A 72 -8.32 3.07 -20.26
C SER A 72 -8.47 3.09 -21.78
N PRO A 73 -8.47 1.91 -22.45
CA PRO A 73 -8.68 1.84 -23.90
C PRO A 73 -10.01 2.43 -24.34
N THR A 74 -11.01 2.45 -23.44
CA THR A 74 -12.38 2.87 -23.72
C THR A 74 -12.64 4.36 -23.48
N HIS A 75 -11.78 5.04 -22.71
CA HIS A 75 -11.99 6.45 -22.31
C HIS A 75 -10.91 7.40 -22.83
N GLY A 76 -10.00 6.93 -23.69
CA GLY A 76 -8.96 7.77 -24.30
C GLY A 76 -7.85 8.23 -23.33
N SER A 77 -7.87 7.75 -22.09
CA SER A 77 -6.89 8.11 -21.08
C SER A 77 -5.56 7.39 -21.35
N GLN A 78 -4.51 8.17 -21.62
CA GLN A 78 -3.16 7.63 -21.84
C GLN A 78 -2.57 7.07 -20.54
N ALA A 79 -1.77 6.02 -20.68
CA ALA A 79 -0.99 5.50 -19.56
C ALA A 79 0.06 6.53 -19.13
N TYR A 80 0.28 6.64 -17.82
CA TYR A 80 1.32 7.51 -17.28
C TYR A 80 1.92 6.95 -16.01
N LYS A 81 3.10 7.48 -15.70
CA LYS A 81 3.84 7.27 -14.47
C LYS A 81 4.35 8.63 -14.02
N ARG A 82 4.04 9.05 -12.81
CA ARG A 82 4.47 10.34 -12.27
C ARG A 82 4.92 10.23 -10.83
N ASP A 83 5.97 10.96 -10.49
CA ASP A 83 6.31 11.28 -9.11
C ASP A 83 5.25 12.23 -8.57
N CYS A 84 4.58 11.85 -7.48
CA CYS A 84 3.62 12.71 -6.79
C CYS A 84 4.14 13.18 -5.43
N SER A 85 5.38 12.85 -5.07
CA SER A 85 6.07 13.14 -3.81
C SER A 85 5.30 12.63 -2.59
N ASP A 86 4.17 13.22 -2.25
CA ASP A 86 3.30 12.79 -1.16
C ASP A 86 1.87 12.59 -1.65
N ALA A 87 1.18 11.57 -1.15
CA ALA A 87 -0.18 11.24 -1.54
C ALA A 87 -1.08 11.02 -0.33
N LEU A 88 -2.12 11.85 -0.18
CA LEU A 88 -3.21 11.63 0.77
C LEU A 88 -4.41 10.99 0.06
N ILE A 89 -4.69 9.73 0.38
CA ILE A 89 -5.65 8.89 -0.32
C ILE A 89 -6.83 8.59 0.62
N PRO A 90 -8.06 9.00 0.28
CA PRO A 90 -9.24 8.62 1.05
C PRO A 90 -9.44 7.10 1.02
N LEU A 91 -9.64 6.47 2.18
CA LEU A 91 -9.91 5.04 2.30
C LEU A 91 -11.15 4.60 1.51
N SER A 92 -12.12 5.51 1.34
CA SER A 92 -13.32 5.28 0.53
C SER A 92 -13.04 5.07 -0.96
N LEU A 93 -11.88 5.51 -1.45
CA LEU A 93 -11.43 5.35 -2.84
C LEU A 93 -10.50 4.14 -3.02
N ILE A 94 -9.97 3.58 -1.94
CA ILE A 94 -9.06 2.44 -2.00
C ILE A 94 -9.83 1.17 -2.37
N LYS A 95 -9.30 0.46 -3.35
CA LYS A 95 -9.76 -0.85 -3.79
C LYS A 95 -8.94 -1.97 -3.14
N SER A 96 -7.63 -1.79 -3.03
CA SER A 96 -6.75 -2.74 -2.34
C SER A 96 -5.47 -2.06 -1.87
N ILE A 97 -4.88 -2.60 -0.80
CA ILE A 97 -3.57 -2.23 -0.28
C ILE A 97 -2.72 -3.50 -0.32
N GLU A 98 -1.53 -3.39 -0.88
CA GLU A 98 -0.56 -4.47 -1.00
C GLU A 98 0.73 -4.05 -0.29
N ILE A 99 1.33 -4.98 0.44
CA ILE A 99 2.57 -4.80 1.20
C ILE A 99 3.53 -5.94 0.87
N GLU A 100 4.84 -5.69 0.94
CA GLU A 100 5.82 -6.75 0.73
C GLU A 100 5.67 -7.86 1.79
N LYS A 101 5.55 -9.11 1.33
CA LYS A 101 5.33 -10.28 2.20
C LYS A 101 6.43 -10.48 3.25
N ASN A 102 7.69 -10.23 2.89
CA ASN A 102 8.80 -10.36 3.85
C ASN A 102 8.64 -9.35 5.00
N PHE A 103 8.27 -8.11 4.67
CA PHE A 103 8.01 -7.08 5.66
C PHE A 103 6.81 -7.46 6.55
N PHE A 104 5.72 -7.95 5.95
CA PHE A 104 4.57 -8.46 6.70
C PHE A 104 4.96 -9.56 7.69
N ASN A 105 5.74 -10.56 7.24
CA ASN A 105 6.14 -11.69 8.07
C ASN A 105 6.95 -11.22 9.29
N ASN A 106 7.87 -10.27 9.10
CA ASN A 106 8.67 -9.70 10.18
C ASN A 106 7.79 -9.02 11.24
N CYS A 107 6.85 -8.17 10.82
CA CYS A 107 5.90 -7.53 11.74
C CYS A 107 5.04 -8.55 12.50
N TYR A 108 4.62 -9.62 11.82
CA TYR A 108 3.82 -10.67 12.45
C TYR A 108 4.62 -11.49 13.47
N GLU A 109 5.88 -11.81 13.16
CA GLU A 109 6.79 -12.48 14.10
C GLU A 109 7.08 -11.63 15.34
N GLU A 110 7.34 -10.33 15.18
CA GLU A 110 7.54 -9.42 16.32
C GLU A 110 6.27 -9.30 17.18
N PHE A 111 5.10 -9.22 16.55
CA PHE A 111 3.83 -9.19 17.26
C PHE A 111 3.62 -10.44 18.13
N THR A 112 3.82 -11.64 17.56
CA THR A 112 3.60 -12.89 18.30
C THR A 112 4.57 -13.07 19.47
N LYS A 113 5.79 -12.52 19.40
CA LYS A 113 6.73 -12.50 20.53
C LYS A 113 6.26 -11.64 21.70
N ASN A 114 5.52 -10.56 21.44
CA ASN A 114 5.06 -9.62 22.47
C ASN A 114 3.77 -10.07 23.19
N ILE A 115 3.16 -11.19 22.78
CA ILE A 115 1.91 -11.74 23.35
C ILE A 115 2.19 -13.00 24.20
N THR A 116 3.44 -13.48 24.22
CA THR A 116 3.86 -14.68 24.97
C THR A 116 4.67 -14.29 26.19
#